data_AF-A0A1B6G4R0-F1
#
_entry.id   AF-A0A1B6G4R0-F1
#
_cell.length_a   1.000
_cell.length_b   1.000
_cell.length_c   1.000
_cell.angle_alpha   90.00
_cell.angle_beta   90.00
_cell.angle_gamma   90.00
#
_symmetry.space_group_name_H-M   'P 1'
#
loop_
_entity.id
_entity.type
_entity.pdbx_description
1 polymer ?
#
loop_
_entity_poly.entity_id
_entity_poly.type
_entity_poly.pdbx_seq_one_letter_code
_entity_poly.pdbx_strand_id
1 'polypeptide(L)'
;CPGSVMFLFEEGNTCVLYTGDFRIHPNDVKKIKALHDRSAVVKKIDTLYLDTTFCHLKYLTFPTRSQSLVDIVGLIATWLNEDCLNEVGIWYNSYHGLEPVLIMIAQCINERIWIADERSYANYSVIPELHDVLTFDEKSAKIHLCPVSSQRDCQKCLRNEKFVRTIKPCAASFNLQQLQKSRVKEGQNVMRVAYATHCSLEELITIVGYLKPGYIYPCVLPSNTSYEQVLENLKLCVLTFQTDEKENLLSSANESIDQGSTSTSSWFQPANTSTSSKLLNVGTSNSSDDSQSSSTPPAKRRCLSQTSTLHSSNSSDDSPSPSTQSAKKRCLSQTSNLHSSNSS
;
A
#
# COMPACT_ATOMS: atom_id res chain seq x y z
N CYS A 1 7.49 7.07 -3.86
CA CYS A 1 6.27 7.92 -3.83
C CYS A 1 6.33 8.88 -5.02
N PRO A 2 5.28 9.66 -5.33
CA PRO A 2 5.38 10.73 -6.32
C PRO A 2 6.57 11.64 -5.99
N GLY A 3 7.42 11.92 -6.99
CA GLY A 3 8.62 12.74 -6.83
C GLY A 3 9.84 12.03 -6.23
N SER A 4 9.76 10.75 -5.84
CA SER A 4 10.95 10.02 -5.36
C SER A 4 11.96 9.79 -6.49
N VAL A 5 13.22 10.13 -6.25
CA VAL A 5 14.33 10.01 -7.21
C VAL A 5 15.58 9.45 -6.53
N MET A 6 16.47 8.86 -7.33
CA MET A 6 17.85 8.58 -6.96
C MET A 6 18.75 9.66 -7.55
N PHE A 7 19.82 10.03 -6.86
CA PHE A 7 20.82 11.00 -7.35
C PHE A 7 22.12 10.29 -7.72
N LEU A 8 22.57 10.48 -8.96
CA LEU A 8 23.88 10.04 -9.44
C LEU A 8 24.78 11.27 -9.53
N PHE A 9 25.90 11.25 -8.82
CA PHE A 9 26.93 12.30 -8.84
C PHE A 9 28.18 11.79 -9.55
N GLU A 10 28.70 12.57 -10.49
CA GLU A 10 29.86 12.21 -11.30
C GLU A 10 30.85 13.39 -11.33
N GLU A 11 32.05 13.17 -10.81
CA GLU A 11 33.15 14.14 -10.83
C GLU A 11 34.48 13.42 -11.13
N GLY A 12 35.05 13.69 -12.30
CA GLY A 12 36.28 13.02 -12.75
C GLY A 12 36.12 11.49 -12.77
N ASN A 13 36.89 10.80 -11.93
CA ASN A 13 36.87 9.34 -11.78
C ASN A 13 35.99 8.87 -10.60
N THR A 14 35.26 9.78 -9.96
CA THR A 14 34.41 9.49 -8.81
C THR A 14 32.95 9.47 -9.23
N CYS A 15 32.27 8.38 -8.89
CA CYS A 15 30.86 8.15 -9.17
C CYS A 15 30.15 7.68 -7.90
N VAL A 16 29.16 8.46 -7.46
CA VAL A 16 28.39 8.19 -6.23
C VAL A 16 26.91 8.07 -6.58
N LEU A 17 26.26 7.01 -6.09
CA LEU A 17 24.82 6.84 -6.21
C LEU A 17 24.18 6.95 -4.83
N TYR A 18 23.26 7.90 -4.68
CA TYR A 18 22.40 8.04 -3.50
C TYR A 18 20.98 7.63 -3.86
N THR A 19 20.49 6.58 -3.21
CA THR A 19 19.19 5.98 -3.57
C THR A 19 18.00 6.75 -3.01
N GLY A 20 18.15 7.44 -1.87
CA GLY A 20 17.00 7.83 -1.05
C GLY A 20 16.15 6.61 -0.70
N ASP A 21 14.90 6.83 -0.29
CA ASP A 21 13.95 5.72 -0.13
C ASP A 21 13.51 5.18 -1.50
N PHE A 22 13.68 3.87 -1.74
CA PHE A 22 13.35 3.30 -3.03
C PHE A 22 12.82 1.87 -2.96
N ARG A 23 11.95 1.55 -3.92
CA ARG A 23 11.60 0.18 -4.28
C ARG A 23 11.43 0.05 -5.77
N ILE A 24 12.42 -0.55 -6.42
CA ILE A 24 12.42 -0.87 -7.84
C ILE A 24 12.52 -2.38 -8.03
N HIS A 25 11.85 -2.91 -9.05
CA HIS A 25 12.02 -4.30 -9.42
C HIS A 25 13.45 -4.50 -9.96
N PRO A 26 14.22 -5.51 -9.54
CA PRO A 26 15.63 -5.64 -9.93
C PRO A 26 15.86 -5.64 -11.46
N ASN A 27 14.98 -6.29 -12.22
CA ASN A 27 15.00 -6.30 -13.70
C ASN A 27 14.80 -4.91 -14.36
N ASP A 28 14.38 -3.90 -13.62
CA ASP A 28 14.20 -2.54 -14.13
C ASP A 28 15.42 -1.65 -13.92
N VAL A 29 16.37 -2.04 -13.06
CA VAL A 29 17.61 -1.26 -12.83
C VAL A 29 18.44 -1.15 -14.12
N LYS A 30 18.53 -2.25 -14.89
CA LYS A 30 19.19 -2.26 -16.21
C LYS A 30 18.54 -1.32 -17.25
N LYS A 31 17.31 -0.86 -17.00
CA LYS A 31 16.60 0.07 -17.89
C LYS A 31 16.97 1.54 -17.60
N ILE A 32 17.62 1.81 -16.46
CA ILE A 32 18.03 3.15 -16.06
C ILE A 32 19.29 3.55 -16.82
N LYS A 33 19.11 4.20 -17.97
CA LYS A 33 20.20 4.58 -18.88
C LYS A 33 21.31 5.38 -18.19
N ALA A 34 20.97 6.25 -17.24
CA ALA A 34 21.93 7.08 -16.51
C ALA A 34 22.97 6.26 -15.71
N LEU A 35 22.63 5.04 -15.30
CA LEU A 35 23.52 4.12 -14.57
C LEU A 35 24.49 3.35 -15.49
N HIS A 36 24.39 3.54 -16.80
CA HIS A 36 25.18 2.80 -17.79
C HIS A 36 26.03 3.76 -18.62
N ASP A 37 27.19 3.26 -19.08
CA ASP A 37 28.03 3.97 -20.03
C ASP A 37 27.49 3.85 -21.47
N ARG A 38 28.24 4.40 -22.43
CA ARG A 38 27.87 4.36 -23.87
C ARG A 38 27.83 2.95 -24.45
N SER A 39 28.48 1.99 -23.81
CA SER A 39 28.52 0.58 -24.19
C SER A 39 27.43 -0.25 -23.49
N ALA A 40 26.49 0.41 -22.80
CA ALA A 40 25.45 -0.21 -21.98
C ALA A 40 26.00 -1.08 -20.82
N VAL A 41 27.23 -0.81 -20.39
CA VAL A 41 27.83 -1.44 -19.20
C VAL A 41 27.54 -0.57 -17.99
N VAL A 42 27.25 -1.18 -16.84
CA VAL A 42 27.02 -0.45 -15.59
C VAL A 42 28.24 0.40 -15.26
N LYS A 43 28.03 1.69 -14.98
CA LYS A 43 29.10 2.61 -14.56
C LYS A 43 29.77 2.07 -13.30
N LYS A 44 31.09 2.27 -13.20
CA LYS A 44 31.80 2.00 -11.95
C LYS A 44 31.30 2.95 -10.87
N ILE A 45 30.50 2.45 -9.93
CA ILE A 45 30.03 3.20 -8.77
C ILE A 45 31.06 3.03 -7.65
N ASP A 46 31.72 4.11 -7.22
CA ASP A 46 32.69 4.04 -6.13
C ASP A 46 32.01 3.92 -4.78
N THR A 47 30.89 4.65 -4.57
CA THR A 47 30.11 4.57 -3.33
C THR A 47 28.62 4.56 -3.61
N LEU A 48 27.92 3.61 -3.00
CA LEU A 48 26.48 3.48 -3.01
C LEU A 48 25.91 3.80 -1.62
N TYR A 49 25.19 4.91 -1.51
CA TYR A 49 24.36 5.23 -0.34
C TYR A 49 22.99 4.58 -0.51
N LEU A 50 22.79 3.48 0.21
CA LEU A 50 21.69 2.54 0.00
C LEU A 50 20.62 2.68 1.09
N ASP A 51 19.35 2.80 0.70
CA ASP A 51 18.23 2.54 1.60
C ASP A 51 18.24 1.07 2.02
N THR A 52 18.47 0.88 3.30
CA THR A 52 18.60 -0.41 3.96
C THR A 52 17.45 -0.67 4.95
N THR A 53 16.32 0.03 4.80
CA THR A 53 15.13 -0.05 5.69
C THR A 53 14.71 -1.48 6.02
N PHE A 54 14.71 -2.36 5.02
CA PHE A 54 14.35 -3.78 5.20
C PHE A 54 15.52 -4.74 4.91
N CYS A 55 16.76 -4.30 5.12
CA CYS A 55 17.95 -5.14 4.94
C CYS A 55 18.16 -6.16 6.08
N HIS A 56 17.19 -7.06 6.25
CA HIS A 56 17.13 -8.06 7.33
C HIS A 56 16.44 -9.34 6.85
N LEU A 57 16.88 -10.52 7.31
CA LEU A 57 16.37 -11.84 6.88
C LEU A 57 14.84 -12.01 7.05
N LYS A 58 14.28 -11.42 8.11
CA LYS A 58 12.82 -11.33 8.32
C LYS A 58 12.06 -10.77 7.11
N TYR A 59 12.68 -9.91 6.31
CA TYR A 59 12.11 -9.26 5.14
C TYR A 59 12.74 -9.78 3.84
N LEU A 60 13.10 -11.07 3.80
CA LEU A 60 13.74 -11.71 2.64
C LEU A 60 12.99 -11.37 1.35
N THR A 61 11.69 -11.64 1.33
CA THR A 61 10.83 -11.42 0.16
C THR A 61 9.57 -10.65 0.56
N PHE A 62 9.14 -9.75 -0.31
CA PHE A 62 7.80 -9.17 -0.25
C PHE A 62 6.96 -9.63 -1.43
N PRO A 63 5.62 -9.64 -1.31
CA PRO A 63 4.75 -9.69 -2.47
C PRO A 63 5.10 -8.55 -3.44
N THR A 64 4.90 -8.82 -4.74
CA THR A 64 5.04 -7.77 -5.76
C THR A 64 4.01 -6.67 -5.50
N ARG A 65 4.32 -5.45 -5.92
CA ARG A 65 3.37 -4.32 -5.78
C ARG A 65 2.01 -4.66 -6.40
N SER A 66 2.00 -5.27 -7.59
CA SER A 66 0.79 -5.70 -8.27
C SER A 66 -0.01 -6.74 -7.47
N GLN A 67 0.66 -7.73 -6.86
CA GLN A 67 -0.03 -8.73 -6.03
C GLN A 67 -0.69 -8.08 -4.81
N SER A 68 0.03 -7.20 -4.11
CA SER A 68 -0.53 -6.48 -2.96
C SER A 68 -1.74 -5.63 -3.35
N LEU A 69 -1.70 -4.97 -4.51
CA LEU A 69 -2.79 -4.14 -5.00
C LEU A 69 -4.04 -4.97 -5.35
N VAL A 70 -3.86 -6.10 -6.05
CA VAL A 70 -4.94 -7.06 -6.33
C VAL A 70 -5.56 -7.57 -5.04
N ASP A 71 -4.74 -7.95 -4.05
CA ASP A 71 -5.21 -8.42 -2.75
C ASP A 71 -6.04 -7.34 -2.02
N ILE A 72 -5.56 -6.10 -1.99
CA ILE A 72 -6.28 -4.98 -1.35
C ILE A 72 -7.63 -4.76 -2.01
N VAL A 73 -7.66 -4.56 -3.33
CA VAL A 73 -8.89 -4.29 -4.08
C VAL A 73 -9.86 -5.47 -4.01
N GLY A 74 -9.35 -6.71 -4.07
CA GLY A 74 -10.16 -7.92 -3.93
C GLY A 74 -10.84 -8.01 -2.56
N LEU A 75 -10.14 -7.66 -1.48
CA LEU A 75 -10.72 -7.60 -0.13
C LEU A 75 -11.81 -6.53 -0.02
N ILE A 76 -11.58 -5.35 -0.61
CA ILE A 76 -12.56 -4.25 -0.65
C ILE A 76 -13.82 -4.69 -1.39
N ALA A 77 -13.65 -5.15 -2.64
CA ALA A 77 -14.76 -5.58 -3.48
C ALA A 77 -15.57 -6.70 -2.83
N THR A 78 -14.90 -7.70 -2.25
CA THR A 78 -15.57 -8.82 -1.58
C THR A 78 -16.45 -8.31 -0.44
N TRP A 79 -15.89 -7.49 0.45
CA TRP A 79 -16.62 -6.96 1.59
C TRP A 79 -17.80 -6.08 1.19
N LEU A 80 -17.60 -5.12 0.28
CA LEU A 80 -18.67 -4.21 -0.16
C LEU A 80 -19.82 -4.93 -0.88
N ASN A 81 -19.57 -6.10 -1.47
CA ASN A 81 -20.59 -6.92 -2.17
C ASN A 81 -21.36 -7.89 -1.25
N GLU A 82 -20.98 -8.00 0.03
CA GLU A 82 -21.64 -8.87 1.01
C GLU A 82 -22.95 -8.23 1.53
N ASP A 83 -22.92 -6.96 1.93
CA ASP A 83 -24.07 -6.22 2.47
C ASP A 83 -23.94 -4.73 2.08
N CYS A 84 -25.04 -4.04 1.77
CA CYS A 84 -24.96 -2.65 1.35
C CYS A 84 -24.68 -1.65 2.47
N LEU A 85 -24.81 -2.08 3.74
CA LEU A 85 -24.34 -1.32 4.89
C LEU A 85 -22.82 -1.40 5.07
N ASN A 86 -22.14 -2.27 4.31
CA ASN A 86 -20.71 -2.45 4.47
C ASN A 86 -19.94 -1.22 3.99
N GLU A 87 -19.01 -0.80 4.85
CA GLU A 87 -18.05 0.26 4.59
C GLU A 87 -16.62 -0.29 4.79
N VAL A 88 -15.64 0.38 4.20
CA VAL A 88 -14.22 0.03 4.32
C VAL A 88 -13.43 1.20 4.88
N GLY A 89 -12.61 0.94 5.89
CA GLY A 89 -11.55 1.84 6.30
C GLY A 89 -10.22 1.45 5.69
N ILE A 90 -9.44 2.40 5.18
CA ILE A 90 -8.06 2.20 4.75
C ILE A 90 -7.15 2.93 5.73
N TRP A 91 -6.40 2.16 6.52
CA TRP A 91 -5.47 2.68 7.50
C TRP A 91 -4.06 2.81 6.93
N TYR A 92 -3.45 3.96 7.15
CA TYR A 92 -2.10 4.25 6.65
C TYR A 92 -1.26 5.06 7.63
N ASN A 93 0.05 4.89 7.54
CA ASN A 93 1.00 5.53 8.44
C ASN A 93 1.74 6.72 7.81
N SER A 94 1.69 6.87 6.48
CA SER A 94 2.42 7.89 5.72
C SER A 94 1.52 8.60 4.71
N TYR A 95 1.66 9.92 4.61
CA TYR A 95 0.89 10.77 3.69
C TYR A 95 1.20 10.54 2.19
N HIS A 96 2.19 9.69 1.89
CA HIS A 96 2.59 9.34 0.53
C HIS A 96 2.83 7.83 0.40
N GLY A 97 2.78 7.33 -0.83
CA GLY A 97 3.05 5.93 -1.17
C GLY A 97 1.79 5.05 -1.32
N LEU A 98 0.60 5.59 -1.02
CA LEU A 98 -0.68 4.94 -1.27
C LEU A 98 -1.28 5.27 -2.64
N GLU A 99 -0.66 6.13 -3.43
CA GLU A 99 -1.21 6.57 -4.72
C GLU A 99 -1.58 5.39 -5.62
N PRO A 100 -0.74 4.35 -5.80
CA PRO A 100 -1.12 3.18 -6.60
C PRO A 100 -2.32 2.41 -6.02
N VAL A 101 -2.47 2.38 -4.70
CA VAL A 101 -3.61 1.74 -4.01
C VAL A 101 -4.88 2.51 -4.31
N LEU A 102 -4.87 3.82 -4.10
CA LEU A 102 -6.05 4.67 -4.33
C LEU A 102 -6.46 4.68 -5.79
N ILE A 103 -5.49 4.75 -6.71
CA ILE A 103 -5.75 4.72 -8.16
C ILE A 103 -6.39 3.38 -8.55
N MET A 104 -5.88 2.25 -8.07
CA MET A 104 -6.46 0.95 -8.42
C MET A 104 -7.86 0.77 -7.80
N ILE A 105 -8.12 1.35 -6.62
CA ILE A 105 -9.47 1.39 -6.04
C ILE A 105 -10.40 2.20 -6.95
N ALA A 106 -10.01 3.43 -7.34
CA ALA A 106 -10.80 4.28 -8.22
C ALA A 106 -11.13 3.60 -9.57
N GLN A 107 -10.21 2.79 -10.10
CA GLN A 107 -10.41 2.06 -11.36
C GLN A 107 -11.31 0.83 -11.24
N CYS A 108 -11.27 0.14 -10.09
CA CYS A 108 -11.92 -1.16 -9.94
C CYS A 108 -13.19 -1.14 -9.08
N ILE A 109 -13.36 -0.11 -8.24
CA ILE A 109 -14.44 -0.01 -7.28
C ILE A 109 -15.26 1.25 -7.58
N ASN A 110 -16.52 1.06 -7.92
CA ASN A 110 -17.44 2.15 -8.23
C ASN A 110 -18.05 2.77 -6.95
N GLU A 111 -17.20 3.22 -6.04
CA GLU A 111 -17.58 3.89 -4.78
C GLU A 111 -16.63 5.06 -4.51
N ARG A 112 -17.13 6.11 -3.84
CA ARG A 112 -16.29 7.25 -3.46
C ARG A 112 -15.40 6.94 -2.26
N ILE A 113 -14.29 7.67 -2.17
CA ILE A 113 -13.33 7.63 -1.08
C ILE A 113 -13.43 8.93 -0.30
N TRP A 114 -13.93 8.85 0.93
CA TRP A 114 -13.94 9.96 1.85
C TRP A 114 -12.59 10.12 2.54
N ILE A 115 -12.10 11.37 2.61
CA ILE A 115 -10.86 11.73 3.30
C ILE A 115 -11.16 12.91 4.23
N ALA A 116 -11.14 12.66 5.54
CA ALA A 116 -11.29 13.72 6.54
C ALA A 116 -10.01 14.56 6.70
N ASP A 117 -8.85 13.92 6.60
CA ASP A 117 -7.56 14.56 6.79
C ASP A 117 -7.24 15.51 5.61
N GLU A 118 -7.25 16.81 5.89
CA GLU A 118 -7.07 17.87 4.90
C GLU A 118 -5.74 17.75 4.14
N ARG A 119 -4.67 17.34 4.84
CA ARG A 119 -3.35 17.17 4.22
C ARG A 119 -3.38 16.07 3.16
N SER A 120 -3.97 14.93 3.47
CA SER A 120 -4.12 13.82 2.55
C SER A 120 -5.06 14.18 1.41
N TYR A 121 -6.16 14.88 1.68
CA TYR A 121 -7.03 15.35 0.63
C TYR A 121 -6.28 16.29 -0.33
N ALA A 122 -5.54 17.27 0.19
CA ALA A 122 -4.73 18.18 -0.64
C ALA A 122 -3.69 17.42 -1.48
N ASN A 123 -3.01 16.43 -0.89
CA ASN A 123 -2.01 15.62 -1.59
C ASN A 123 -2.61 14.75 -2.72
N TYR A 124 -3.79 14.16 -2.51
CA TYR A 124 -4.36 13.18 -3.44
C TYR A 124 -5.36 13.79 -4.43
N SER A 125 -6.01 14.91 -4.10
CA SER A 125 -6.98 15.59 -5.00
C SER A 125 -6.36 16.19 -6.25
N VAL A 126 -5.04 16.41 -6.25
CA VAL A 126 -4.28 16.87 -7.42
C VAL A 126 -3.95 15.74 -8.41
N ILE A 127 -4.22 14.49 -8.05
CA ILE A 127 -4.00 13.33 -8.94
C ILE A 127 -5.22 13.19 -9.85
N PRO A 128 -5.08 13.33 -11.19
CA PRO A 128 -6.22 13.32 -12.11
C PRO A 128 -7.11 12.09 -12.01
N GLU A 129 -6.50 10.91 -11.82
CA GLU A 129 -7.21 9.63 -11.69
C GLU A 129 -8.10 9.53 -10.45
N LEU A 130 -7.92 10.43 -9.47
CA LEU A 130 -8.67 10.43 -8.21
C LEU A 130 -9.72 11.55 -8.14
N HIS A 131 -9.71 12.51 -9.06
CA HIS A 131 -10.47 13.76 -8.95
C HIS A 131 -11.97 13.56 -8.66
N ASP A 132 -12.63 12.65 -9.38
CA ASP A 132 -14.07 12.41 -9.26
C ASP A 132 -14.46 11.41 -8.15
N VAL A 133 -13.46 10.74 -7.55
CA VAL A 133 -13.66 9.67 -6.57
C VAL A 133 -13.49 10.17 -5.15
N LEU A 134 -12.65 11.19 -4.92
CA LEU A 134 -12.42 11.74 -3.59
C LEU A 134 -13.54 12.69 -3.16
N THR A 135 -13.90 12.66 -1.87
CA THR A 135 -14.96 13.51 -1.31
C THR A 135 -14.66 13.91 0.13
N PHE A 136 -15.14 15.08 0.54
CA PHE A 136 -15.18 15.50 1.95
C PHE A 136 -16.51 15.13 2.64
N ASP A 137 -17.54 14.75 1.88
CA ASP A 137 -18.82 14.32 2.44
C ASP A 137 -18.77 12.83 2.81
N GLU A 138 -18.64 12.55 4.11
CA GLU A 138 -18.60 11.20 4.69
C GLU A 138 -19.79 10.34 4.24
N LYS A 139 -20.99 10.93 4.14
CA LYS A 139 -22.21 10.17 3.81
C LYS A 139 -22.28 9.74 2.35
N SER A 140 -21.45 10.33 1.50
CA SER A 140 -21.40 10.07 0.06
C SER A 140 -20.41 8.97 -0.34
N ALA A 141 -19.71 8.37 0.64
CA ALA A 141 -18.65 7.39 0.42
C ALA A 141 -18.88 6.12 1.23
N LYS A 142 -18.36 5.00 0.71
CA LYS A 142 -18.24 3.73 1.46
C LYS A 142 -16.81 3.36 1.79
N ILE A 143 -15.84 4.11 1.28
CA ILE A 143 -14.42 3.90 1.54
C ILE A 143 -13.89 5.12 2.28
N HIS A 144 -13.21 4.89 3.38
CA HIS A 144 -12.73 5.93 4.28
C HIS A 144 -11.20 5.85 4.31
N LEU A 145 -10.50 6.91 3.92
CA LEU A 145 -9.05 6.97 4.01
C LEU A 145 -8.66 7.61 5.35
N CYS A 146 -8.15 6.81 6.28
CA CYS A 146 -7.94 7.21 7.67
C CYS A 146 -6.46 7.06 8.08
N PRO A 147 -5.73 8.16 8.33
CA PRO A 147 -4.36 8.06 8.82
C PRO A 147 -4.37 7.49 10.24
N VAL A 148 -3.42 6.60 10.56
CA VAL A 148 -3.34 5.98 11.89
C VAL A 148 -3.12 7.02 13.00
N SER A 149 -2.40 8.10 12.70
CA SER A 149 -2.14 9.21 13.63
C SER A 149 -3.39 10.02 14.00
N SER A 150 -4.39 10.09 13.11
CA SER A 150 -5.63 10.85 13.34
C SER A 150 -6.89 10.01 13.15
N GLN A 151 -6.84 8.72 13.48
CA GLN A 151 -8.03 7.82 13.46
C GLN A 151 -9.24 8.36 14.22
N ARG A 152 -9.05 9.33 15.13
CA ARG A 152 -10.11 10.05 15.84
C ARG A 152 -11.11 10.72 14.90
N ASP A 153 -10.69 11.06 13.68
CA ASP A 153 -11.53 11.76 12.70
C ASP A 153 -12.57 10.84 12.05
N CYS A 154 -12.39 9.51 12.14
CA CYS A 154 -13.36 8.52 11.68
C CYS A 154 -13.76 7.57 12.82
N GLN A 155 -14.86 7.90 13.51
CA GLN A 155 -15.35 7.11 14.64
C GLN A 155 -15.75 5.68 14.24
N LYS A 156 -16.30 5.49 13.03
CA LYS A 156 -16.73 4.17 12.54
C LYS A 156 -15.56 3.20 12.39
N CYS A 157 -14.48 3.66 11.75
CA CYS A 157 -13.25 2.85 11.61
C CYS A 157 -12.53 2.67 12.94
N LEU A 158 -12.49 3.71 13.79
CA LEU A 158 -11.86 3.65 15.11
C LEU A 158 -12.53 2.63 16.03
N ARG A 159 -13.87 2.60 16.06
CA ARG A 159 -14.67 1.67 16.87
C ARG A 159 -14.78 0.29 16.25
N ASN A 160 -14.23 0.10 15.04
CA ASN A 160 -14.26 -1.15 14.31
C ASN A 160 -15.69 -1.71 14.22
N GLU A 161 -16.64 -0.85 13.82
CA GLU A 161 -18.07 -1.17 13.79
C GLU A 161 -18.37 -2.44 12.98
N LYS A 162 -19.49 -3.08 13.28
CA LYS A 162 -19.85 -4.39 12.71
C LYS A 162 -19.79 -4.45 11.17
N PHE A 163 -20.19 -3.36 10.51
CA PHE A 163 -20.23 -3.27 9.04
C PHE A 163 -18.99 -2.61 8.44
N VAL A 164 -17.98 -2.29 9.24
CA VAL A 164 -16.74 -1.69 8.78
C VAL A 164 -15.64 -2.74 8.75
N ARG A 165 -15.02 -2.92 7.58
CA ARG A 165 -13.78 -3.68 7.45
C ARG A 165 -12.61 -2.75 7.24
N THR A 166 -11.62 -2.85 8.10
CA THR A 166 -10.41 -2.05 8.00
C THR A 166 -9.35 -2.81 7.23
N ILE A 167 -8.73 -2.17 6.24
CA ILE A 167 -7.59 -2.68 5.51
C ILE A 167 -6.38 -1.81 5.84
N LYS A 168 -5.28 -2.45 6.24
CA LYS A 168 -4.01 -1.78 6.57
C LYS A 168 -2.90 -2.28 5.66
N PRO A 169 -2.57 -1.55 4.57
CA PRO A 169 -1.42 -1.83 3.73
C PRO A 169 -0.12 -1.50 4.47
N CYS A 170 0.60 -2.50 4.98
CA CYS A 170 1.86 -2.27 5.72
C CYS A 170 2.67 -3.56 5.87
N ALA A 171 3.74 -3.73 5.09
CA ALA A 171 4.63 -4.89 5.22
C ALA A 171 5.50 -4.88 6.50
N ALA A 172 5.91 -3.71 7.00
CA ALA A 172 6.86 -3.61 8.13
C ALA A 172 6.42 -4.32 9.42
N SER A 173 5.11 -4.42 9.63
CA SER A 173 4.55 -5.04 10.85
C SER A 173 4.46 -6.56 10.75
N PHE A 174 4.68 -7.16 9.57
CA PHE A 174 4.54 -8.59 9.37
C PHE A 174 5.75 -9.33 9.92
N ASN A 175 5.55 -10.52 10.46
CA ASN A 175 6.63 -11.49 10.64
C ASN A 175 6.85 -12.31 9.36
N LEU A 176 7.89 -13.13 9.35
CA LEU A 176 8.33 -13.87 8.18
C LEU A 176 7.26 -14.84 7.64
N GLN A 177 6.60 -15.60 8.52
CA GLN A 177 5.52 -16.52 8.15
C GLN A 177 4.30 -15.77 7.59
N GLN A 178 3.99 -14.59 8.15
CA GLN A 178 2.89 -13.76 7.69
C GLN A 178 3.16 -13.18 6.30
N LEU A 179 4.41 -12.83 5.98
CA LEU A 179 4.79 -12.34 4.65
C LEU A 179 4.56 -13.39 3.56
N GLN A 180 4.74 -14.68 3.86
CA GLN A 180 4.40 -15.77 2.94
C GLN A 180 2.91 -15.82 2.59
N LYS A 181 2.04 -15.39 3.51
CA LYS A 181 0.58 -15.35 3.30
C LYS A 181 0.11 -14.09 2.58
N SER A 182 0.97 -13.08 2.39
CA SER A 182 0.67 -11.76 1.83
C SER A 182 -0.37 -10.91 2.57
N ARG A 183 -1.27 -11.52 3.35
CA ARG A 183 -2.28 -10.85 4.18
C ARG A 183 -2.61 -11.66 5.42
N VAL A 184 -3.01 -10.96 6.48
CA VAL A 184 -3.38 -11.58 7.76
C VAL A 184 -4.57 -10.86 8.38
N LYS A 185 -5.43 -11.62 9.05
CA LYS A 185 -6.52 -11.08 9.86
C LYS A 185 -5.98 -10.67 11.23
N GLU A 186 -6.34 -9.48 11.69
CA GLU A 186 -5.99 -8.93 13.00
C GLU A 186 -7.29 -8.53 13.71
N GLY A 187 -7.62 -9.20 14.81
CA GLY A 187 -8.93 -9.03 15.44
C GLY A 187 -10.09 -9.43 14.52
N GLN A 188 -11.27 -8.84 14.74
CA GLN A 188 -12.49 -9.29 14.07
C GLN A 188 -12.66 -8.70 12.66
N ASN A 189 -12.34 -7.42 12.47
CA ASN A 189 -12.59 -6.72 11.19
C ASN A 189 -11.36 -5.99 10.61
N VAL A 190 -10.14 -6.21 11.11
CA VAL A 190 -8.93 -5.64 10.50
C VAL A 190 -8.23 -6.70 9.64
N MET A 191 -7.91 -6.32 8.41
CA MET A 191 -7.11 -7.08 7.46
C MET A 191 -5.84 -6.31 7.17
N ARG A 192 -4.70 -6.88 7.57
CA ARG A 192 -3.39 -6.35 7.20
C ARG A 192 -2.97 -6.97 5.88
N VAL A 193 -2.45 -6.15 4.97
CA VAL A 193 -1.94 -6.60 3.67
C VAL A 193 -0.48 -6.18 3.56
N ALA A 194 0.38 -7.11 3.15
CA ALA A 194 1.79 -6.86 2.94
C ALA A 194 1.96 -6.00 1.69
N TYR A 195 2.04 -4.69 1.90
CA TYR A 195 2.35 -3.69 0.90
C TYR A 195 3.62 -2.97 1.34
N ALA A 196 4.63 -2.99 0.48
CA ALA A 196 5.95 -2.40 0.77
C ALA A 196 6.31 -1.33 -0.28
N THR A 197 6.82 -0.20 0.21
CA THR A 197 7.34 0.92 -0.59
C THR A 197 8.86 0.97 -0.63
N HIS A 198 9.54 0.07 0.09
CA HIS A 198 11.01 -0.09 0.11
C HIS A 198 11.38 -1.51 -0.31
N CYS A 199 12.59 -1.70 -0.83
CA CYS A 199 13.06 -3.00 -1.30
C CYS A 199 13.09 -4.07 -0.20
N SER A 200 12.75 -5.32 -0.55
CA SER A 200 13.04 -6.49 0.28
C SER A 200 14.54 -6.79 0.29
N LEU A 201 15.01 -7.65 1.21
CA LEU A 201 16.43 -8.02 1.25
C LEU A 201 16.88 -8.69 -0.07
N GLU A 202 16.06 -9.58 -0.66
CA GLU A 202 16.38 -10.20 -1.97
C GLU A 202 16.46 -9.16 -3.10
N GLU A 203 15.52 -8.20 -3.13
CA GLU A 203 15.55 -7.11 -4.10
C GLU A 203 16.86 -6.29 -3.94
N LEU A 204 17.25 -5.97 -2.70
CA LEU A 204 18.50 -5.25 -2.39
C LEU A 204 19.75 -6.02 -2.83
N ILE A 205 19.87 -7.30 -2.47
CA ILE A 205 21.01 -8.16 -2.84
C ILE A 205 21.15 -8.21 -4.36
N THR A 206 20.04 -8.40 -5.08
CA THR A 206 20.05 -8.49 -6.54
C THR A 206 20.51 -7.18 -7.17
N ILE A 207 20.05 -6.04 -6.64
CA ILE A 207 20.42 -4.70 -7.13
C ILE A 207 21.89 -4.42 -6.84
N VAL A 208 22.37 -4.70 -5.62
CA VAL A 208 23.78 -4.54 -5.25
C VAL A 208 24.68 -5.44 -6.09
N GLY A 209 24.28 -6.70 -6.32
CA GLY A 209 25.02 -7.64 -7.16
C GLY A 209 25.08 -7.23 -8.64
N TYR A 210 24.07 -6.51 -9.12
CA TYR A 210 24.07 -5.90 -10.46
C TYR A 210 24.96 -4.66 -10.53
N LEU A 211 24.87 -3.76 -9.54
CA LEU A 211 25.58 -2.48 -9.51
C LEU A 211 27.08 -2.62 -9.16
N LYS A 212 27.44 -3.65 -8.37
CA LYS A 212 28.80 -3.96 -7.92
C LYS A 212 29.58 -2.71 -7.44
N PRO A 213 29.04 -1.93 -6.49
CA PRO A 213 29.71 -0.72 -6.02
C PRO A 213 31.01 -1.05 -5.28
N GLY A 214 31.98 -0.14 -5.31
CA GLY A 214 33.24 -0.27 -4.56
C GLY A 214 33.03 -0.25 -3.04
N TYR A 215 32.13 0.62 -2.57
CA TYR A 215 31.72 0.73 -1.18
C TYR A 215 30.20 0.91 -1.05
N ILE A 216 29.63 0.37 0.02
CA ILE A 216 28.21 0.52 0.35
C ILE A 216 28.10 1.22 1.70
N TYR A 217 27.30 2.29 1.73
CA TYR A 217 26.91 3.01 2.94
C TYR A 217 25.41 2.76 3.22
N PRO A 218 25.06 1.93 4.21
CA PRO A 218 23.70 1.81 4.75
C PRO A 218 23.17 3.16 5.26
N CYS A 219 22.09 3.66 4.65
CA CYS A 219 21.46 4.91 5.08
C CYS A 219 20.52 4.74 6.27
N VAL A 220 20.07 3.51 6.52
CA VAL A 220 19.12 3.17 7.58
C VAL A 220 19.59 1.92 8.31
N LEU A 221 19.54 1.91 9.64
CA LEU A 221 19.75 0.70 10.42
C LEU A 221 18.39 0.10 10.78
N PRO A 222 18.02 -1.09 10.26
CA PRO A 222 16.83 -1.79 10.74
C PRO A 222 16.90 -2.01 12.26
N SER A 223 15.74 -2.06 12.90
CA SER A 223 15.67 -2.31 14.34
C SER A 223 16.45 -3.57 14.72
N ASN A 224 17.21 -3.48 15.81
CA ASN A 224 18.03 -4.57 16.33
C ASN A 224 19.06 -5.14 15.34
N THR A 225 19.50 -4.36 14.36
CA THR A 225 20.52 -4.77 13.37
C THR A 225 21.71 -3.82 13.42
N SER A 226 22.94 -4.35 13.56
CA SER A 226 24.16 -3.53 13.51
C SER A 226 24.54 -3.16 12.08
N TYR A 227 25.44 -2.19 11.93
CA TYR A 227 25.98 -1.79 10.63
C TYR A 227 26.66 -2.97 9.92
N GLU A 228 27.44 -3.76 10.65
CA GLU A 228 28.13 -4.95 10.17
C GLU A 228 27.14 -6.01 9.70
N GLN A 229 26.08 -6.25 10.47
CA GLN A 229 25.04 -7.22 10.12
C GLN A 229 24.29 -6.82 8.85
N VAL A 230 24.03 -5.52 8.64
CA VAL A 230 23.44 -5.04 7.38
C VAL A 230 24.37 -5.36 6.19
N LEU A 231 25.67 -5.10 6.33
CA LEU A 231 26.64 -5.40 5.27
C LEU A 231 26.80 -6.91 5.03
N GLU A 232 26.73 -7.73 6.08
CA GLU A 232 26.70 -9.19 5.96
C GLU A 232 25.46 -9.68 5.22
N ASN A 233 24.28 -9.14 5.56
CA ASN A 233 23.02 -9.45 4.88
C ASN A 233 23.09 -9.14 3.38
N LEU A 234 23.74 -8.04 2.98
CA LEU A 234 23.92 -7.68 1.56
C LEU A 234 24.93 -8.57 0.83
N LYS A 235 25.86 -9.21 1.56
CA LYS A 235 26.81 -10.17 1.01
C LYS A 235 26.22 -11.56 0.88
N LEU A 236 25.04 -11.81 1.45
CA LEU A 236 24.34 -13.06 1.25
C LEU A 236 24.14 -13.26 -0.24
N CYS A 237 24.87 -14.23 -0.75
CA CYS A 237 24.63 -14.71 -2.07
C CYS A 237 23.27 -15.42 -2.04
N VAL A 238 22.29 -14.87 -2.75
CA VAL A 238 21.12 -15.63 -3.24
C VAL A 238 21.61 -16.64 -4.31
N LEU A 239 22.75 -17.29 -4.06
CA LEU A 239 23.25 -18.39 -4.85
C LEU A 239 22.34 -19.56 -4.51
N THR A 240 21.51 -19.90 -5.49
CA THR A 240 20.78 -21.17 -5.60
C THR A 240 19.77 -21.47 -4.49
N PHE A 241 18.65 -20.75 -4.45
CA PHE A 241 17.45 -21.27 -3.77
C PHE A 241 16.89 -22.48 -4.51
N GLN A 242 17.47 -23.66 -4.27
CA GLN A 242 16.66 -24.85 -4.11
C GLN A 242 15.76 -24.60 -2.90
N THR A 243 14.51 -25.08 -2.95
CA THR A 243 13.45 -24.80 -1.97
C THR A 243 13.87 -25.06 -0.52
N ASP A 244 14.81 -25.97 -0.31
CA ASP A 244 15.15 -26.50 1.01
C ASP A 244 16.11 -25.59 1.80
N GLU A 245 17.01 -24.84 1.15
CA GLU A 245 17.93 -23.91 1.85
C GLU A 245 17.25 -22.60 2.25
N LYS A 246 16.22 -22.19 1.49
CA LYS A 246 15.39 -21.05 1.86
C LYS A 246 14.70 -21.32 3.20
N GLU A 247 14.13 -22.51 3.41
CA GLU A 247 13.50 -22.87 4.68
C GLU A 247 14.48 -22.91 5.85
N ASN A 248 15.74 -23.33 5.64
CA ASN A 248 16.77 -23.34 6.67
C ASN A 248 17.24 -21.93 7.08
N LEU A 249 17.42 -21.00 6.13
CA LEU A 249 17.74 -19.61 6.48
C LEU A 249 16.56 -18.91 7.18
N LEU A 250 15.33 -19.24 6.76
CA LEU A 250 14.10 -18.76 7.38
C LEU A 250 13.92 -19.34 8.81
N SER A 251 14.35 -20.56 9.08
CA SER A 251 14.28 -21.18 10.41
C SER A 251 15.30 -20.57 11.37
N SER A 252 16.57 -20.38 10.96
CA SER A 252 17.58 -19.70 11.77
C SER A 252 17.20 -18.24 12.09
N ALA A 253 16.56 -17.54 11.16
CA ALA A 253 16.06 -16.19 11.40
C ALA A 253 14.90 -16.14 12.41
N ASN A 254 14.08 -17.20 12.50
CA ASN A 254 13.02 -17.30 13.52
C ASN A 254 13.60 -17.62 14.91
N GLU A 255 14.61 -18.49 15.02
CA GLU A 255 15.28 -18.82 16.29
C GLU A 255 16.00 -17.61 16.91
N SER A 256 16.57 -16.76 16.07
CA SER A 256 17.24 -15.52 16.49
C SER A 256 16.29 -14.48 17.11
N ILE A 257 14.99 -14.55 16.78
CA ILE A 257 13.95 -13.64 17.28
C ILE A 257 13.45 -14.09 18.65
N ASP A 258 13.43 -15.40 18.92
CA ASP A 258 12.86 -15.97 20.15
C ASP A 258 13.77 -15.80 21.38
N GLN A 259 15.06 -15.51 21.19
CA GLN A 259 15.99 -15.22 22.29
C GLN A 259 16.04 -13.73 22.70
N GLY A 260 15.17 -12.87 22.13
CA GLY A 260 15.24 -11.42 22.30
C GLY A 260 13.94 -10.69 22.65
N SER A 261 12.87 -11.37 23.08
CA SER A 261 11.57 -10.74 23.29
C SER A 261 11.08 -10.71 24.75
N THR A 262 11.68 -9.84 25.55
CA THR A 262 10.97 -9.04 26.57
C THR A 262 11.41 -7.58 26.45
N SER A 263 11.09 -6.94 25.31
CA SER A 263 11.02 -5.48 25.27
C SER A 263 9.94 -5.02 24.30
N THR A 264 8.92 -4.39 24.86
CA THR A 264 7.88 -3.68 24.13
C THR A 264 8.49 -2.42 23.52
N SER A 265 8.53 -2.33 22.19
CA SER A 265 8.95 -1.13 21.48
C SER A 265 7.98 0.03 21.77
N SER A 266 8.49 1.10 22.37
CA SER A 266 7.75 2.30 22.79
C SER A 266 7.42 3.22 21.61
N TRP A 267 6.42 2.86 20.79
CA TRP A 267 5.81 3.79 19.82
C TRP A 267 4.28 3.92 19.99
N PHE A 268 3.80 3.72 21.22
CA PHE A 268 2.41 4.00 21.62
C PHE A 268 2.36 4.47 23.07
N GLN A 269 1.85 5.68 23.34
CA GLN A 269 1.27 6.04 24.64
C GLN A 269 -0.16 6.55 24.40
N PRO A 270 -1.19 5.85 24.92
CA PRO A 270 -2.52 6.43 25.07
C PRO A 270 -2.49 7.40 26.27
N ALA A 271 -3.02 8.60 26.07
CA ALA A 271 -3.24 9.56 27.13
C ALA A 271 -4.23 9.01 28.17
N ASN A 272 -3.84 9.12 29.44
CA ASN A 272 -4.68 8.83 30.61
C ASN A 272 -5.92 9.74 30.62
N THR A 273 -7.10 9.13 30.78
CA THR A 273 -8.26 9.80 31.38
C THR A 273 -8.77 8.97 32.55
N SER A 274 -8.63 9.58 33.73
CA SER A 274 -9.17 9.17 35.01
C SER A 274 -10.68 8.95 34.98
N THR A 275 -11.16 7.88 35.61
CA THR A 275 -12.33 7.96 36.51
C THR A 275 -12.39 6.75 37.43
N SER A 276 -12.89 7.01 38.62
CA SER A 276 -12.78 6.22 39.84
C SER A 276 -13.93 5.20 39.98
N SER A 277 -13.55 4.04 40.52
CA SER A 277 -14.27 3.13 41.45
C SER A 277 -15.75 2.80 41.24
N LYS A 278 -16.05 1.49 41.19
CA LYS A 278 -16.68 0.76 42.31
C LYS A 278 -16.64 -0.76 42.10
N LEU A 279 -16.25 -1.43 43.18
CA LEU A 279 -16.27 -2.87 43.42
C LEU A 279 -17.69 -3.43 43.35
N LEU A 280 -17.83 -4.69 42.92
CA LEU A 280 -18.54 -5.75 43.65
C LEU A 280 -18.18 -7.13 43.09
N ASN A 281 -18.16 -8.09 44.00
CA ASN A 281 -17.61 -9.44 43.92
C ASN A 281 -18.74 -10.48 43.64
N VAL A 282 -18.36 -11.76 43.53
CA VAL A 282 -19.20 -12.99 43.45
C VAL A 282 -19.50 -13.43 42.00
N GLY A 283 -19.32 -14.68 41.56
CA GLY A 283 -18.93 -15.93 42.20
C GLY A 283 -18.81 -17.04 41.14
N THR A 284 -18.12 -18.12 41.49
CA THR A 284 -17.83 -19.31 40.69
C THR A 284 -19.05 -20.21 40.43
N SER A 285 -19.16 -20.79 39.23
CA SER A 285 -19.62 -22.17 39.03
C SER A 285 -19.35 -22.69 37.60
N ASN A 286 -18.90 -23.95 37.53
CA ASN A 286 -18.76 -24.79 36.34
C ASN A 286 -20.13 -25.15 35.74
N SER A 287 -20.21 -25.36 34.42
CA SER A 287 -20.86 -26.54 33.82
C SER A 287 -20.65 -26.62 32.31
N SER A 288 -20.70 -27.87 31.84
CA SER A 288 -20.41 -28.43 30.54
C SER A 288 -21.59 -28.34 29.55
N ASP A 289 -21.28 -28.71 28.31
CA ASP A 289 -22.14 -29.33 27.28
C ASP A 289 -22.60 -28.52 26.05
N ASP A 290 -22.19 -29.09 24.92
CA ASP A 290 -22.88 -29.30 23.64
C ASP A 290 -23.48 -28.13 22.86
N SER A 291 -22.98 -27.95 21.63
CA SER A 291 -23.69 -28.42 20.41
C SER A 291 -23.17 -27.72 19.16
N GLN A 292 -22.77 -28.52 18.17
CA GLN A 292 -22.61 -28.10 16.79
C GLN A 292 -23.95 -27.58 16.25
N SER A 293 -23.98 -26.37 15.69
CA SER A 293 -25.07 -25.95 14.81
C SER A 293 -24.50 -25.30 13.55
N SER A 294 -24.87 -25.91 12.42
CA SER A 294 -24.65 -25.45 11.06
C SER A 294 -25.51 -24.20 10.80
N SER A 295 -24.86 -23.05 10.64
CA SER A 295 -25.54 -21.82 10.24
C SER A 295 -25.47 -21.64 8.73
N THR A 296 -26.65 -21.65 8.10
CA THR A 296 -26.88 -21.14 6.74
C THR A 296 -26.51 -19.65 6.70
N PRO A 297 -25.87 -19.14 5.62
CA PRO A 297 -25.51 -17.73 5.54
C PRO A 297 -26.78 -16.85 5.47
N PRO A 298 -26.78 -15.66 6.11
CA PRO A 298 -27.94 -14.78 6.08
C PRO A 298 -28.22 -14.27 4.67
N ALA A 299 -29.51 -14.15 4.33
CA ALA A 299 -29.97 -13.61 3.05
C ALA A 299 -29.45 -12.17 2.86
N LYS A 300 -28.87 -11.89 1.69
CA LYS A 300 -28.41 -10.54 1.32
C LYS A 300 -29.57 -9.55 1.45
N ARG A 301 -29.37 -8.47 2.21
CA ARG A 301 -30.34 -7.37 2.27
C ARG A 301 -30.47 -6.75 0.87
N ARG A 302 -31.70 -6.64 0.38
CA ARG A 302 -32.00 -6.04 -0.94
C ARG A 302 -31.95 -4.53 -0.80
N CYS A 303 -31.00 -3.89 -1.46
CA CYS A 303 -30.84 -2.45 -1.36
C CYS A 303 -31.43 -1.79 -2.60
N LEU A 304 -32.41 -0.92 -2.37
CA LEU A 304 -33.06 -0.12 -3.40
C LEU A 304 -32.10 0.99 -3.80
N SER A 305 -31.64 1.00 -5.05
CA SER A 305 -31.04 2.19 -5.65
C SER A 305 -32.11 3.26 -5.75
N GLN A 306 -32.07 4.28 -4.90
CA GLN A 306 -32.91 5.47 -5.07
C GLN A 306 -32.35 6.29 -6.23
N THR A 307 -32.76 5.99 -7.46
CA THR A 307 -32.77 6.97 -8.55
C THR A 307 -34.04 7.80 -8.37
N SER A 308 -33.90 9.01 -7.83
CA SER A 308 -34.98 9.99 -7.78
C SER A 308 -35.22 10.57 -9.18
N THR A 309 -36.12 9.97 -9.95
CA THR A 309 -36.77 10.65 -11.08
C THR A 309 -37.83 11.59 -10.54
N LEU A 310 -37.52 12.88 -10.46
CA LEU A 310 -38.50 13.94 -10.25
C LEU A 310 -39.37 14.08 -11.51
N HIS A 311 -40.57 13.52 -11.45
CA HIS A 311 -41.68 13.93 -12.30
C HIS A 311 -42.19 15.30 -11.82
N SER A 312 -42.09 16.31 -12.67
CA SER A 312 -42.89 17.54 -12.55
C SER A 312 -43.92 17.54 -13.68
N SER A 313 -45.19 17.75 -13.32
CA SER A 313 -46.31 17.91 -14.24
C SER A 313 -46.76 19.38 -14.26
N ASN A 314 -46.70 19.92 -15.48
CA ASN A 314 -47.19 21.17 -16.09
C ASN A 314 -48.28 22.01 -15.42
N SER A 315 -48.14 23.34 -15.60
CA SER A 315 -49.00 24.28 -16.38
C SER A 315 -48.65 25.74 -15.98
N SER A 316 -48.55 26.80 -16.80
CA SER A 316 -48.93 27.10 -18.20
C SER A 316 -48.12 28.32 -18.73
N ASP A 317 -47.91 28.36 -20.05
CA ASP A 317 -47.91 29.50 -21.01
C ASP A 317 -47.14 30.82 -20.76
N ASP A 318 -46.11 31.12 -21.58
CA ASP A 318 -46.28 31.88 -22.84
C ASP A 318 -44.94 32.01 -23.64
N SER A 319 -45.04 32.04 -24.97
CA SER A 319 -43.95 32.02 -25.98
C SER A 319 -43.48 33.46 -26.37
N PRO A 320 -42.56 33.72 -27.36
CA PRO A 320 -41.77 32.85 -28.23
C PRO A 320 -40.26 33.20 -28.43
N SER A 321 -39.59 32.28 -29.12
CA SER A 321 -38.22 32.15 -29.67
C SER A 321 -37.72 33.32 -30.58
N PRO A 322 -36.43 33.37 -31.04
CA PRO A 322 -35.93 32.41 -32.04
C PRO A 322 -34.44 31.97 -31.98
N SER A 323 -34.24 30.71 -32.42
CA SER A 323 -33.16 30.16 -33.25
C SER A 323 -31.68 30.42 -32.96
N THR A 324 -30.89 29.34 -32.81
CA THR A 324 -29.87 28.93 -33.80
C THR A 324 -29.26 27.56 -33.49
N GLN A 325 -28.79 26.91 -34.56
CA GLN A 325 -28.42 25.51 -34.70
C GLN A 325 -26.96 25.19 -34.30
N SER A 326 -26.74 23.90 -34.02
CA SER A 326 -25.60 23.08 -34.51
C SER A 326 -24.17 23.37 -34.01
N ALA A 327 -23.54 22.39 -33.35
CA ALA A 327 -22.57 21.49 -34.02
C ALA A 327 -21.92 20.48 -33.05
N LYS A 328 -22.05 19.19 -33.41
CA LYS A 328 -21.17 18.10 -32.96
C LYS A 328 -19.82 18.21 -33.70
N LYS A 329 -18.70 17.96 -33.03
CA LYS A 329 -17.48 17.45 -33.70
C LYS A 329 -16.84 16.32 -32.90
N ARG A 330 -16.88 15.13 -33.52
CA ARG A 330 -15.95 14.00 -33.34
C ARG A 330 -14.56 14.43 -33.82
N CYS A 331 -13.51 13.97 -33.14
CA CYS A 331 -12.19 13.81 -33.73
C CYS A 331 -11.83 12.33 -33.75
N LEU A 332 -11.66 11.80 -34.96
CA LEU A 332 -11.05 10.52 -35.26
C LEU A 332 -9.57 10.73 -35.55
N SER A 333 -8.80 9.75 -35.10
CA SER A 333 -7.45 9.35 -35.49
C SER A 333 -7.03 9.60 -36.94
N GLN A 334 -5.73 9.84 -37.15
CA GLN A 334 -5.00 9.15 -38.24
C GLN A 334 -3.48 9.09 -37.95
N THR A 335 -2.98 7.85 -38.00
CA THR A 335 -1.59 7.43 -38.13
C THR A 335 -1.20 7.24 -39.59
N SER A 336 0.12 7.34 -39.84
CA SER A 336 0.92 6.72 -40.92
C SER A 336 0.64 7.17 -42.37
N ASN A 337 1.60 7.27 -43.31
CA ASN A 337 2.91 6.64 -43.50
C ASN A 337 3.64 7.27 -44.74
N LEU A 338 4.98 7.17 -44.78
CA LEU A 338 5.88 7.03 -45.98
C LEU A 338 5.93 8.20 -47.01
N HIS A 339 7.01 8.58 -47.69
CA HIS A 339 8.21 7.88 -48.18
C HIS A 339 9.36 8.89 -48.46
N SER A 340 10.59 8.41 -48.27
CA SER A 340 11.88 8.72 -48.93
C SER A 340 11.95 9.72 -50.10
N SER A 341 12.98 10.60 -50.14
CA SER A 341 14.28 10.38 -50.85
C SER A 341 15.04 11.69 -51.16
N ASN A 342 16.38 11.59 -50.99
CA ASN A 342 17.48 12.20 -51.76
C ASN A 342 17.83 13.71 -51.72
N SER A 343 19.08 13.92 -51.27
CA SER A 343 20.15 14.77 -51.83
C SER A 343 19.95 16.29 -51.94
N SER A 344 20.70 17.04 -51.13
CA SER A 344 21.95 17.74 -51.52
C SER A 344 22.76 18.10 -50.27
#